data_AF-A0A7V1ZIX3-F1
#
_entry.id   AF-A0A7V1ZIX3-F1
#
_cell.length_a   1.000
_cell.length_b   1.000
_cell.length_c   1.000
_cell.angle_alpha   90.00
_cell.angle_beta   90.00
_cell.angle_gamma   90.00
#
_symmetry.space_group_name_H-M   'P 1'
#
loop_
_entity.id
_entity.type
_entity.pdbx_description
1 polymer ?
#
loop_
_entity_poly.entity_id
_entity_poly.type
_entity_poly.pdbx_seq_one_letter_code
_entity_poly.pdbx_strand_id
1 'polypeptide(L)'
;MAPGFYPLRQLVRPWYISGVEPETRERWREAFWQSLGAGDDAVRQLLALCTPLPPPCAPPPLADEPHVAFYRELPTQGSALVARLAEAFPQLSFSPAEGLSQTPEWVQAVRRGEPREGRKNPSLQAPEALTLQLLPTPAGTLPVLIAGFREDFVRLVQLLAHRGEPVPIPDSMGACLLQGLNNWQRYRALRQQWEEDPKASQSWEQMLQRKELYQDRLVLASRGPYSGVQVPESSHKEDKALVIRLNHEAAHYLTLRVFGKLGHTVLEELVADWYGLQAAYGNYDAELALRFLGLEAFPVIRLSGRLNNYRGMPPL
;
A
#
# COMPACT_ATOMS: atom_id res chain seq x y z
N MET A 1 -25.59 9.74 -25.65
CA MET A 1 -26.29 9.55 -24.36
C MET A 1 -26.01 8.13 -23.89
N ALA A 2 -25.36 8.00 -22.73
CA ALA A 2 -25.07 6.82 -21.90
C ALA A 2 -24.55 5.52 -22.57
N PRO A 3 -23.30 5.08 -22.32
CA PRO A 3 -22.92 3.69 -22.46
C PRO A 3 -23.35 2.90 -21.21
N GLY A 4 -24.08 1.82 -21.44
CA GLY A 4 -24.66 0.96 -20.42
C GLY A 4 -23.62 0.16 -19.64
N PHE A 5 -23.81 0.12 -18.33
CA PHE A 5 -23.17 -0.82 -17.41
C PHE A 5 -23.55 -2.25 -17.79
N TYR A 6 -22.57 -3.08 -18.14
CA TYR A 6 -22.74 -4.53 -18.15
C TYR A 6 -22.87 -5.03 -16.71
N PRO A 7 -23.91 -5.83 -16.36
CA PRO A 7 -24.09 -6.30 -15.00
C PRO A 7 -23.12 -7.47 -14.72
N LEU A 8 -22.04 -7.19 -13.98
CA LEU A 8 -21.09 -8.16 -13.41
C LEU A 8 -21.71 -9.05 -12.29
N ARG A 9 -22.96 -9.51 -12.44
CA ARG A 9 -23.69 -10.24 -11.39
C ARG A 9 -23.95 -11.74 -11.65
N GLN A 10 -23.29 -12.36 -12.64
CA GLN A 10 -23.50 -13.81 -12.89
C GLN A 10 -22.24 -14.70 -12.81
N LEU A 11 -21.11 -14.21 -12.30
CA LEU A 11 -19.92 -15.05 -12.11
C LEU A 11 -19.40 -14.97 -10.68
N VAL A 12 -20.19 -15.43 -9.70
CA VAL A 12 -19.70 -15.63 -8.33
C VAL A 12 -20.16 -16.97 -7.77
N ARG A 13 -19.25 -17.96 -7.81
CA ARG A 13 -18.94 -19.04 -6.81
C ARG A 13 -18.38 -20.30 -7.53
N PRO A 14 -17.53 -21.15 -6.90
CA PRO A 14 -16.60 -20.96 -5.76
C PRO A 14 -15.22 -21.62 -6.01
N TRP A 15 -14.07 -20.93 -6.10
CA TRP A 15 -12.83 -21.66 -6.49
C TRP A 15 -11.55 -21.20 -5.80
N TYR A 16 -11.26 -21.86 -4.68
CA TYR A 16 -9.94 -22.46 -4.45
C TYR A 16 -10.18 -23.96 -4.26
N ILE A 17 -10.25 -24.70 -5.37
CA ILE A 17 -10.21 -26.16 -5.37
C ILE A 17 -9.07 -26.53 -6.31
N SER A 18 -8.17 -27.39 -5.86
CA SER A 18 -7.25 -28.11 -6.73
C SER A 18 -8.02 -28.69 -7.93
N GLY A 19 -7.72 -28.27 -9.16
CA GLY A 19 -8.38 -28.82 -10.37
C GLY A 19 -8.96 -27.82 -11.37
N VAL A 20 -8.67 -26.50 -11.27
CA VAL A 20 -8.99 -25.57 -12.37
C VAL A 20 -7.99 -25.72 -13.51
N GLU A 21 -8.47 -26.04 -14.71
CA GLU A 21 -7.65 -26.19 -15.92
C GLU A 21 -6.78 -24.95 -16.19
N PRO A 22 -5.49 -25.12 -16.56
CA PRO A 22 -4.55 -24.01 -16.82
C PRO A 22 -5.10 -22.94 -17.77
N GLU A 23 -5.79 -23.35 -18.83
CA GLU A 23 -6.39 -22.45 -19.84
C GLU A 23 -7.45 -21.52 -19.24
N THR A 24 -8.19 -21.98 -18.23
CA THR A 24 -9.18 -21.16 -17.54
C THR A 24 -8.48 -20.10 -16.68
N ARG A 25 -7.35 -20.44 -16.06
CA ARG A 25 -6.59 -19.48 -15.25
C ARG A 25 -5.97 -18.38 -16.11
N GLU A 26 -5.45 -18.71 -17.28
CA GLU A 26 -4.87 -17.73 -18.19
C GLU A 26 -5.92 -16.75 -18.73
N ARG A 27 -7.08 -17.25 -19.18
CA ARG A 27 -8.20 -16.40 -19.62
C ARG A 27 -8.67 -15.44 -18.54
N TRP A 28 -8.69 -15.88 -17.28
CA TRP A 28 -9.03 -15.01 -16.16
C TRP A 28 -7.97 -13.95 -15.87
N ARG A 29 -6.68 -14.31 -15.94
CA ARG A 29 -5.58 -13.35 -15.78
C ARG A 29 -5.61 -12.31 -16.90
N GLU A 30 -5.86 -12.73 -18.13
CA GLU A 30 -6.06 -11.86 -19.29
C GLU A 30 -7.23 -10.88 -19.06
N ALA A 31 -8.42 -11.39 -18.74
CA ALA A 31 -9.59 -10.57 -18.47
C ALA A 31 -9.39 -9.60 -17.30
N PHE A 32 -8.68 -10.03 -16.25
CA PHE A 32 -8.32 -9.17 -15.12
C PHE A 32 -7.46 -7.98 -15.56
N TRP A 33 -6.37 -8.22 -16.29
CA TRP A 33 -5.49 -7.13 -16.75
C TRP A 33 -6.18 -6.22 -17.76
N GLN A 34 -6.97 -6.77 -18.68
CA GLN A 34 -7.77 -5.97 -19.62
C GLN A 34 -8.78 -5.09 -18.89
N SER A 35 -9.40 -5.58 -17.81
CA SER A 35 -10.32 -4.78 -16.99
C SER A 35 -9.66 -3.57 -16.32
N LEU A 36 -8.33 -3.61 -16.16
CA LEU A 36 -7.52 -2.52 -15.63
C LEU A 36 -6.92 -1.62 -16.75
N GLY A 37 -7.29 -1.85 -18.01
CA GLY A 37 -6.81 -1.07 -19.15
C GLY A 37 -5.52 -1.56 -19.81
N ALA A 38 -5.12 -2.82 -19.58
CA ALA A 38 -4.01 -3.43 -20.32
C ALA A 38 -4.42 -3.78 -21.75
N GLY A 39 -3.62 -3.35 -22.73
CA GLY A 39 -3.76 -3.79 -24.12
C GLY A 39 -3.24 -5.21 -24.34
N ASP A 40 -3.70 -5.87 -25.40
CA ASP A 40 -3.47 -7.30 -25.64
C ASP A 40 -1.99 -7.71 -25.69
N ASP A 41 -1.11 -6.84 -26.23
CA ASP A 41 0.33 -7.10 -26.28
C ASP A 41 0.97 -7.08 -24.88
N ALA A 42 0.62 -6.09 -24.06
CA ALA A 42 1.08 -6.00 -22.68
C ALA A 42 0.62 -7.21 -21.86
N VAL A 43 -0.65 -7.62 -22.02
CA VAL A 43 -1.18 -8.81 -21.35
C VAL A 43 -0.41 -10.06 -21.75
N ARG A 44 -0.13 -10.26 -23.04
CA ARG A 44 0.65 -11.40 -23.55
C ARG A 44 2.05 -11.47 -22.93
N GLN A 45 2.76 -10.34 -22.89
CA GLN A 45 4.10 -10.27 -22.30
C GLN A 45 4.06 -10.55 -20.78
N LEU A 46 3.05 -10.03 -20.07
CA LEU A 46 2.86 -10.28 -18.64
C LEU A 46 2.55 -11.74 -18.32
N LEU A 47 1.79 -12.43 -19.18
CA LEU A 47 1.51 -13.86 -19.02
C LEU A 47 2.72 -14.75 -19.32
N ALA A 48 3.61 -14.32 -20.21
CA ALA A 48 4.83 -15.05 -20.57
C ALA A 48 5.92 -15.03 -19.49
N LEU A 49 5.91 -14.04 -18.59
CA LEU A 49 6.85 -13.98 -17.47
C LEU A 49 6.50 -15.06 -16.43
N CYS A 50 7.39 -16.03 -16.24
CA CYS A 50 7.17 -17.30 -15.54
C CYS A 50 6.96 -17.23 -14.01
N THR A 51 6.43 -16.14 -13.47
CA THR A 51 6.01 -16.09 -12.07
C THR A 51 4.48 -16.20 -12.03
N PRO A 52 3.90 -17.41 -11.87
CA PRO A 52 2.46 -17.51 -11.75
C PRO A 52 2.03 -16.79 -10.47
N LEU A 53 1.28 -15.70 -10.62
CA LEU A 53 0.46 -15.18 -9.53
C LEU A 53 -0.41 -16.34 -9.02
N PRO A 54 -0.60 -16.49 -7.70
CA PRO A 54 -1.51 -17.51 -7.20
C PRO A 54 -2.91 -17.23 -7.78
N PRO A 55 -3.78 -18.24 -7.87
CA PRO A 55 -5.13 -17.99 -8.33
C PRO A 55 -5.81 -16.93 -7.45
N PRO A 56 -6.62 -16.04 -8.04
CA PRO A 56 -7.27 -14.97 -7.29
C PRO A 56 -8.21 -15.56 -6.24
N CYS A 57 -8.15 -15.03 -5.02
CA CYS A 57 -9.01 -15.34 -3.90
C CYS A 57 -10.42 -14.77 -4.10
N ALA A 58 -10.55 -13.64 -4.81
CA ALA A 58 -11.83 -13.00 -5.11
C ALA A 58 -11.74 -12.08 -6.34
N PRO A 59 -12.78 -12.02 -7.20
CA PRO A 59 -12.81 -11.08 -8.31
C PRO A 59 -13.18 -9.66 -7.84
N PRO A 60 -12.54 -8.59 -8.36
CA PRO A 60 -12.97 -7.21 -8.10
C PRO A 60 -14.34 -6.89 -8.77
N PRO A 61 -15.08 -5.88 -8.29
CA PRO A 61 -14.73 -4.98 -7.21
C PRO A 61 -14.88 -5.63 -5.83
N LEU A 62 -13.86 -5.47 -4.98
CA LEU A 62 -13.91 -5.94 -3.61
C LEU A 62 -14.53 -4.88 -2.69
N ALA A 63 -15.17 -5.33 -1.63
CA ALA A 63 -15.63 -4.43 -0.56
C ALA A 63 -14.43 -3.78 0.16
N ASP A 64 -14.70 -2.65 0.81
CA ASP A 64 -13.73 -2.03 1.71
C ASP A 64 -13.31 -2.99 2.82
N GLU A 65 -12.06 -2.85 3.24
CA GLU A 65 -11.62 -3.50 4.47
C GLU A 65 -12.24 -2.85 5.71
N PRO A 66 -12.42 -3.62 6.81
CA PRO A 66 -13.01 -3.10 8.03
C PRO A 66 -12.32 -1.86 8.60
N HIS A 67 -11.01 -1.69 8.35
CA HIS A 67 -10.25 -0.53 8.84
C HIS A 67 -10.59 0.78 8.11
N VAL A 68 -11.14 0.73 6.89
CA VAL A 68 -11.49 1.94 6.12
C VAL A 68 -12.47 2.84 6.88
N ALA A 69 -13.38 2.26 7.67
CA ALA A 69 -14.32 3.02 8.50
C ALA A 69 -13.61 3.98 9.48
N PHE A 70 -12.48 3.56 10.07
CA PHE A 70 -11.69 4.39 10.97
C PHE A 70 -11.14 5.63 10.23
N TYR A 71 -10.59 5.46 9.03
CA TYR A 71 -10.00 6.56 8.26
C TYR A 71 -11.04 7.56 7.74
N ARG A 72 -12.30 7.14 7.54
CA ARG A 72 -13.40 8.05 7.14
C ARG A 72 -13.75 9.09 8.19
N GLU A 73 -13.50 8.77 9.46
CA GLU A 73 -13.81 9.64 10.60
C GLU A 73 -12.64 10.58 10.96
N LEU A 74 -11.48 10.41 10.31
CA LEU A 74 -10.31 11.22 10.60
C LEU A 74 -10.35 12.59 9.90
N PRO A 75 -9.75 13.62 10.51
CA PRO A 75 -9.45 14.86 9.80
C PRO A 75 -8.62 14.57 8.55
N THR A 76 -8.86 15.29 7.46
CA THR A 76 -8.17 15.05 6.18
C THR A 76 -6.76 15.61 6.14
N GLN A 77 -6.36 16.46 7.09
CA GLN A 77 -5.02 17.05 7.12
C GLN A 77 -4.62 17.60 8.48
N GLY A 78 -3.31 17.79 8.62
CA GLY A 78 -2.67 18.61 9.64
C GLY A 78 -2.56 17.99 11.03
N SER A 79 -2.23 18.82 12.03
CA SER A 79 -1.92 18.36 13.39
C SER A 79 -3.06 17.58 14.06
N ALA A 80 -4.31 17.86 13.70
CA ALA A 80 -5.46 17.10 14.19
C ALA A 80 -5.43 15.66 13.65
N LEU A 81 -5.14 15.46 12.36
CA LEU A 81 -4.93 14.13 11.77
C LEU A 81 -3.80 13.39 12.50
N VAL A 82 -2.66 14.07 12.69
CA VAL A 82 -1.48 13.49 13.38
C VAL A 82 -1.83 13.03 14.79
N ALA A 83 -2.56 13.84 15.56
CA ALA A 83 -2.98 13.50 16.92
C ALA A 83 -3.89 12.25 16.93
N ARG A 84 -4.89 12.19 16.04
CA ARG A 84 -5.78 11.04 15.92
C ARG A 84 -5.05 9.77 15.49
N LEU A 85 -4.10 9.88 14.56
CA LEU A 85 -3.25 8.75 14.16
C LEU A 85 -2.40 8.26 15.33
N ALA A 86 -1.83 9.15 16.14
CA ALA A 86 -1.02 8.78 17.31
C ALA A 86 -1.83 8.08 18.42
N GLU A 87 -3.15 8.29 18.48
CA GLU A 87 -4.03 7.53 19.38
C GLU A 87 -4.20 6.06 18.97
N ALA A 88 -4.30 5.83 17.65
CA ALA A 88 -4.44 4.50 17.05
C ALA A 88 -3.10 3.76 16.91
N PHE A 89 -2.03 4.51 16.62
CA PHE A 89 -0.67 4.01 16.37
C PHE A 89 0.33 4.65 17.35
N PRO A 90 0.48 4.11 18.57
CA PRO A 90 1.34 4.66 19.61
C PRO A 90 2.81 4.83 19.19
N GLN A 91 3.28 4.04 18.23
CA GLN A 91 4.63 4.18 17.66
C GLN A 91 4.89 5.57 17.07
N LEU A 92 3.84 6.28 16.63
CA LEU A 92 3.99 7.64 16.14
C LEU A 92 4.42 8.61 17.25
N SER A 93 4.16 8.31 18.53
CA SER A 93 4.57 9.17 19.66
C SER A 93 6.07 9.10 19.99
N PHE A 94 6.87 8.36 19.20
CA PHE A 94 8.31 8.19 19.41
C PHE A 94 9.13 8.94 18.36
N SER A 95 10.42 9.12 18.64
CA SER A 95 11.41 9.56 17.66
C SER A 95 12.31 8.39 17.29
N PRO A 96 12.59 8.14 15.99
CA PRO A 96 13.46 7.05 15.59
C PRO A 96 14.81 7.10 16.29
N ALA A 97 15.24 5.96 16.82
CA ALA A 97 16.50 5.81 17.56
C ALA A 97 16.94 4.34 17.55
N GLU A 98 18.25 4.10 17.58
CA GLU A 98 18.80 2.74 17.56
C GLU A 98 18.36 1.95 18.80
N GLY A 99 17.84 0.75 18.59
CA GLY A 99 17.35 -0.12 19.65
C GLY A 99 16.03 0.32 20.28
N LEU A 100 15.36 1.34 19.72
CA LEU A 100 14.09 1.85 20.24
C LEU A 100 13.05 0.73 20.38
N SER A 101 13.02 -0.21 19.44
CA SER A 101 12.04 -1.29 19.42
C SER A 101 12.14 -2.27 20.62
N GLN A 102 13.22 -2.20 21.39
CA GLN A 102 13.50 -3.03 22.57
C GLN A 102 13.36 -2.27 23.89
N THR A 103 13.12 -0.96 23.86
CA THR A 103 12.97 -0.19 25.10
C THR A 103 11.69 -0.62 25.84
N PRO A 104 11.67 -0.58 27.18
CA PRO A 104 10.47 -0.89 27.95
C PRO A 104 9.26 -0.04 27.52
N GLU A 105 9.48 1.24 27.23
CA GLU A 105 8.44 2.17 26.81
C GLU A 105 7.84 1.79 25.46
N TRP A 106 8.66 1.36 24.50
CA TRP A 106 8.19 0.88 23.21
C TRP A 106 7.39 -0.41 23.35
N VAL A 107 7.90 -1.37 24.11
CA VAL A 107 7.21 -2.66 24.33
C VAL A 107 5.84 -2.41 24.97
N GLN A 108 5.78 -1.56 26.00
CA GLN A 108 4.54 -1.20 26.67
C GLN A 108 3.54 -0.54 25.71
N ALA A 109 3.94 0.53 25.01
CA ALA A 109 3.02 1.31 24.20
C ALA A 109 2.65 0.61 22.88
N VAL A 110 3.62 0.04 22.16
CA VAL A 110 3.45 -0.45 20.78
C VAL A 110 3.13 -1.93 20.72
N ARG A 111 3.74 -2.77 21.59
CA ARG A 111 3.49 -4.22 21.59
C ARG A 111 2.32 -4.63 22.48
N ARG A 112 2.07 -3.91 23.58
CA ARG A 112 0.97 -4.20 24.52
C ARG A 112 -0.21 -3.23 24.41
N GLY A 113 -0.03 -2.08 23.76
CA GLY A 113 -1.11 -1.11 23.56
C GLY A 113 -1.51 -0.35 24.82
N GLU A 114 -0.66 -0.38 25.84
CA GLU A 114 -0.94 0.23 27.13
C GLU A 114 -0.90 1.77 27.01
N PRO A 115 -1.83 2.49 27.66
CA PRO A 115 -1.78 3.95 27.72
C PRO A 115 -0.47 4.41 28.36
N ARG A 116 0.09 5.48 27.81
CA ARG A 116 1.29 6.13 28.35
C ARG A 116 0.92 7.55 28.77
N GLU A 117 1.24 7.92 30.00
CA GLU A 117 1.10 9.32 30.44
C GLU A 117 2.13 10.19 29.70
N GLY A 118 1.72 11.40 29.31
CA GLY A 118 2.59 12.35 28.63
C GLY A 118 2.94 11.97 27.18
N ARG A 119 2.00 11.36 26.43
CA ARG A 119 2.16 11.15 24.98
C ARG A 119 2.61 12.45 24.31
N LYS A 120 3.77 12.40 23.68
CA LYS A 120 4.21 13.48 22.79
C LYS A 120 3.67 13.17 21.41
N ASN A 121 3.15 14.21 20.74
CA ASN A 121 2.84 14.07 19.33
C ASN A 121 4.11 13.66 18.56
N PRO A 122 3.94 12.94 17.44
CA PRO A 122 5.05 12.62 16.55
C PRO A 122 5.82 13.89 16.23
N SER A 123 7.15 13.86 16.41
CA SER A 123 8.02 14.99 16.07
C SER A 123 8.21 15.05 14.57
N LEU A 124 7.12 15.29 13.84
CA LEU A 124 7.15 15.67 12.44
C LEU A 124 7.62 17.12 12.34
N GLN A 125 8.40 17.41 11.30
CA GLN A 125 8.89 18.74 10.98
C GLN A 125 7.75 19.65 10.53
N ALA A 126 6.80 19.12 9.77
CA ALA A 126 5.66 19.86 9.25
C ALA A 126 4.36 19.02 9.35
N PRO A 127 3.88 18.76 10.57
CA PRO A 127 2.66 17.96 10.80
C PRO A 127 1.42 18.54 10.10
N GLU A 128 1.37 19.86 9.88
CA GLU A 128 0.34 20.57 9.14
C GLU A 128 0.25 20.16 7.66
N ALA A 129 1.36 19.67 7.08
CA ALA A 129 1.45 19.28 5.69
C ALA A 129 1.17 17.78 5.44
N LEU A 130 0.85 17.02 6.49
CA LEU A 130 0.37 15.64 6.35
C LEU A 130 -1.10 15.65 5.92
N THR A 131 -1.42 14.95 4.84
CA THR A 131 -2.81 14.79 4.36
C THR A 131 -3.23 13.33 4.31
N LEU A 132 -4.51 13.08 4.53
CA LEU A 132 -5.16 11.79 4.36
C LEU A 132 -6.06 11.84 3.13
N GLN A 133 -5.85 10.91 2.21
CA GLN A 133 -6.69 10.68 1.05
C GLN A 133 -7.28 9.27 1.12
N LEU A 134 -8.55 9.12 0.77
CA LEU A 134 -9.18 7.82 0.58
C LEU A 134 -9.27 7.55 -0.92
N LEU A 135 -8.39 6.69 -1.42
CA LEU A 135 -8.29 6.36 -2.85
C LEU A 135 -9.23 5.19 -3.19
N PRO A 136 -10.27 5.37 -4.01
CA PRO A 136 -11.08 4.26 -4.48
C PRO A 136 -10.24 3.36 -5.41
N THR A 137 -10.28 2.04 -5.18
CA THR A 137 -9.62 1.06 -6.05
C THR A 137 -10.57 -0.10 -6.36
N PRO A 138 -10.28 -0.93 -7.38
CA PRO A 138 -11.02 -2.17 -7.59
C PRO A 138 -10.92 -3.16 -6.41
N ALA A 139 -9.94 -3.01 -5.51
CA ALA A 139 -9.82 -3.78 -4.28
C ALA A 139 -10.51 -3.14 -3.06
N GLY A 140 -11.38 -2.14 -3.27
CA GLY A 140 -11.97 -1.34 -2.21
C GLY A 140 -11.15 -0.07 -1.94
N THR A 141 -11.61 0.74 -0.99
CA THR A 141 -10.97 2.02 -0.66
C THR A 141 -9.63 1.78 0.03
N LEU A 142 -8.60 2.49 -0.42
CA LEU A 142 -7.24 2.46 0.11
C LEU A 142 -6.95 3.77 0.85
N PRO A 143 -6.72 3.74 2.18
CA PRO A 143 -6.24 4.91 2.91
C PRO A 143 -4.81 5.27 2.49
N VAL A 144 -4.57 6.55 2.23
CA VAL A 144 -3.28 7.09 1.81
C VAL A 144 -2.90 8.28 2.70
N LEU A 145 -1.78 8.16 3.41
CA LEU A 145 -1.13 9.27 4.10
C LEU A 145 -0.08 9.87 3.18
N ILE A 146 -0.16 11.17 2.93
CA ILE A 146 0.76 11.90 2.06
C ILE A 146 1.52 12.90 2.93
N ALA A 147 2.80 12.66 3.13
CA ALA A 147 3.69 13.60 3.81
C ALA A 147 4.07 14.73 2.83
N GLY A 148 3.91 15.97 3.28
CA GLY A 148 4.33 17.15 2.51
C GLY A 148 5.84 17.30 2.39
N PHE A 149 6.61 16.68 3.30
CA PHE A 149 8.06 16.78 3.36
C PHE A 149 8.72 15.39 3.39
N ARG A 150 9.93 15.32 2.84
CA ARG A 150 10.69 14.07 2.72
C ARG A 150 11.08 13.52 4.08
N GLU A 151 11.52 14.38 4.98
CA GLU A 151 11.98 14.05 6.33
C GLU A 151 10.84 13.42 7.15
N ASP A 152 9.63 13.97 7.00
CA ASP A 152 8.43 13.42 7.63
C ASP A 152 8.03 12.08 7.05
N PHE A 153 8.12 11.91 5.72
CA PHE A 153 7.95 10.60 5.09
C PHE A 153 8.94 9.57 5.66
N VAL A 154 10.24 9.89 5.70
CA VAL A 154 11.28 9.01 6.23
C VAL A 154 10.98 8.63 7.69
N ARG A 155 10.62 9.61 8.51
CA ARG A 155 10.29 9.38 9.92
C ARG A 155 9.07 8.47 10.08
N LEU A 156 8.01 8.70 9.30
CA LEU A 156 6.81 7.87 9.31
C LEU A 156 7.12 6.44 8.85
N VAL A 157 7.94 6.25 7.81
CA VAL A 157 8.40 4.92 7.36
C VAL A 157 9.18 4.22 8.47
N GLN A 158 10.13 4.90 9.11
CA GLN A 158 10.91 4.33 10.21
C GLN A 158 10.02 3.87 11.37
N LEU A 159 9.08 4.72 11.80
CA LEU A 159 8.18 4.43 12.92
C LEU A 159 7.18 3.32 12.60
N LEU A 160 6.57 3.34 11.40
CA LEU A 160 5.48 2.43 11.04
C LEU A 160 5.95 1.13 10.40
N ALA A 161 7.02 1.13 9.60
CA ALA A 161 7.53 -0.05 8.90
C ALA A 161 8.74 -0.68 9.58
N HIS A 162 9.65 0.14 10.15
CA HIS A 162 10.92 -0.32 10.73
C HIS A 162 10.95 -0.29 12.26
N ARG A 163 9.78 -0.31 12.91
CA ARG A 163 9.66 -0.39 14.38
C ARG A 163 10.44 0.71 15.12
N GLY A 164 10.54 1.89 14.50
CA GLY A 164 11.22 3.06 15.06
C GLY A 164 12.75 3.00 15.00
N GLU A 165 13.33 2.02 14.30
CA GLU A 165 14.77 1.99 14.06
C GLU A 165 15.15 3.03 12.99
N PRO A 166 16.31 3.72 13.12
CA PRO A 166 16.73 4.80 12.23
C PRO A 166 17.38 4.25 10.95
N VAL A 167 16.70 3.30 10.29
CA VAL A 167 17.17 2.67 9.06
C VAL A 167 17.20 3.71 7.93
N PRO A 168 18.27 3.78 7.13
CA PRO A 168 18.33 4.69 5.99
C PRO A 168 17.26 4.32 4.96
N ILE A 169 16.47 5.31 4.53
CA ILE A 169 15.40 5.13 3.54
C ILE A 169 15.87 5.71 2.20
N PRO A 170 15.97 4.90 1.11
CA PRO A 170 16.50 5.37 -0.16
C PRO A 170 15.73 6.56 -0.74
N ASP A 171 16.44 7.56 -1.29
CA ASP A 171 15.82 8.75 -1.89
C ASP A 171 14.86 8.44 -3.05
N SER A 172 15.08 7.31 -3.73
CA SER A 172 14.19 6.81 -4.79
C SER A 172 12.86 6.24 -4.26
N MET A 173 12.77 5.87 -2.99
CA MET A 173 11.56 5.33 -2.38
C MET A 173 10.60 6.48 -2.04
N GLY A 174 9.59 6.72 -2.86
CA GLY A 174 8.63 7.81 -2.63
C GLY A 174 7.27 7.38 -2.06
N ALA A 175 7.02 6.08 -1.96
CA ALA A 175 5.81 5.52 -1.36
C ALA A 175 6.07 4.09 -0.88
N CYS A 176 5.18 3.59 -0.01
CA CYS A 176 5.11 2.19 0.36
C CYS A 176 3.74 1.81 0.92
N LEU A 177 3.30 0.59 0.60
CA LEU A 177 2.18 -0.08 1.24
C LEU A 177 2.59 -0.64 2.61
N LEU A 178 2.01 -0.06 3.66
CA LEU A 178 2.14 -0.55 5.03
C LEU A 178 1.08 -1.60 5.32
N GLN A 179 1.48 -2.69 5.97
CA GLN A 179 0.62 -3.83 6.27
C GLN A 179 0.78 -4.28 7.72
N GLY A 180 -0.30 -4.82 8.29
CA GLY A 180 -0.27 -5.43 9.62
C GLY A 180 -0.10 -4.43 10.76
N LEU A 181 -0.49 -3.16 10.54
CA LEU A 181 -0.38 -2.12 11.55
C LEU A 181 -1.43 -2.34 12.63
N ASN A 182 -1.02 -2.72 13.83
CA ASN A 182 -1.95 -2.81 14.97
C ASN A 182 -2.55 -1.44 15.26
N ASN A 183 -3.85 -1.28 14.95
CA ASN A 183 -4.63 -0.13 15.34
C ASN A 183 -5.20 -0.39 16.73
N TRP A 184 -4.55 0.18 17.74
CA TRP A 184 -4.88 -0.06 19.14
C TRP A 184 -6.24 0.52 19.55
N GLN A 185 -6.75 1.53 18.83
CA GLN A 185 -8.11 2.01 19.05
C GLN A 185 -9.14 0.98 18.60
N ARG A 186 -8.96 0.41 17.40
CA ARG A 186 -9.81 -0.69 16.90
C ARG A 186 -9.70 -1.94 17.75
N TYR A 187 -8.50 -2.29 18.20
CA TYR A 187 -8.28 -3.40 19.14
C TYR A 187 -9.07 -3.20 20.44
N ARG A 188 -9.01 -2.02 21.06
CA ARG A 188 -9.74 -1.72 22.29
C ARG A 188 -11.25 -1.76 22.09
N ALA A 189 -11.74 -1.18 20.99
CA ALA A 189 -13.16 -1.25 20.63
C ALA A 189 -13.63 -2.69 20.42
N LEU A 190 -12.83 -3.51 19.73
CA LEU A 190 -13.11 -4.93 19.52
C LEU A 190 -13.13 -5.71 20.84
N ARG A 191 -12.18 -5.42 21.74
CA ARG A 191 -12.10 -6.03 23.07
C ARG A 191 -13.34 -5.71 23.89
N GLN A 192 -13.73 -4.43 23.93
CA GLN A 192 -14.92 -3.98 24.65
C GLN A 192 -16.18 -4.66 24.11
N GLN A 193 -16.36 -4.70 22.79
CA GLN A 193 -17.51 -5.37 22.16
C GLN A 193 -17.56 -6.87 22.50
N TRP A 194 -16.42 -7.54 22.57
CA TRP A 194 -16.34 -8.96 22.95
C TRP A 194 -16.68 -9.19 24.43
N GLU A 195 -16.23 -8.31 25.34
CA GLU A 195 -16.54 -8.39 26.77
C GLU A 195 -18.02 -8.09 27.07
N GLU A 196 -18.63 -7.20 26.29
CA GLU A 196 -20.03 -6.79 26.43
C GLU A 196 -21.01 -7.75 25.76
N ASP A 197 -20.56 -8.69 24.92
CA ASP A 197 -21.43 -9.69 24.27
C ASP A 197 -21.61 -10.94 25.15
N PRO A 198 -22.74 -11.07 25.88
CA PRO A 198 -23.00 -12.23 26.74
C PRO A 198 -23.19 -13.53 25.96
N LYS A 199 -23.28 -13.47 24.63
CA LYS A 199 -23.42 -14.62 23.72
C LYS A 199 -22.19 -14.81 22.83
N ALA A 200 -21.05 -14.19 23.17
CA ALA A 200 -19.81 -14.36 22.43
C ALA A 200 -19.48 -15.85 22.30
N SER A 201 -19.71 -16.38 21.10
CA SER A 201 -19.50 -17.81 20.78
C SER A 201 -18.03 -18.13 20.54
N GLN A 202 -17.20 -17.11 20.33
CA GLN A 202 -15.79 -17.22 20.05
C GLN A 202 -14.98 -16.75 21.26
N SER A 203 -13.90 -17.47 21.59
CA SER A 203 -12.95 -17.00 22.60
C SER A 203 -12.19 -15.77 22.12
N TRP A 204 -11.59 -15.03 23.06
CA TRP A 204 -10.77 -13.87 22.70
C TRP A 204 -9.59 -14.28 21.80
N GLU A 205 -8.96 -15.42 22.05
CA GLU A 205 -7.86 -15.95 21.23
C GLU A 205 -8.29 -16.21 19.78
N GLN A 206 -9.52 -16.70 19.58
CA GLN A 206 -10.10 -16.90 18.25
C GLN A 206 -10.37 -15.55 17.56
N MET A 207 -10.86 -14.56 18.30
CA MET A 207 -11.03 -13.20 17.79
C MET A 207 -9.70 -12.58 17.36
N LEU A 208 -8.61 -12.81 18.10
CA LEU A 208 -7.27 -12.30 17.77
C LEU A 208 -6.68 -12.90 16.49
N GLN A 209 -7.13 -14.08 16.04
CA GLN A 209 -6.72 -14.65 14.75
C GLN A 209 -7.28 -13.85 13.57
N ARG A 210 -8.38 -13.11 13.78
CA ARG A 210 -9.01 -12.24 12.78
C ARG A 210 -8.32 -10.89 12.75
N LYS A 211 -7.08 -10.90 12.28
CA LYS A 211 -6.20 -9.73 12.21
C LYS A 211 -6.83 -8.56 11.46
N GLU A 212 -7.68 -8.81 10.47
CA GLU A 212 -8.38 -7.77 9.71
C GLU A 212 -9.29 -6.86 10.56
N LEU A 213 -9.65 -7.31 11.77
CA LEU A 213 -10.49 -6.53 12.69
C LEU A 213 -9.72 -5.45 13.42
N TYR A 214 -8.39 -5.57 13.58
CA TYR A 214 -7.58 -4.62 14.35
C TYR A 214 -6.25 -4.25 13.69
N GLN A 215 -5.88 -4.90 12.59
CA GLN A 215 -4.73 -4.54 11.79
C GLN A 215 -5.16 -3.77 10.55
N ASP A 216 -4.47 -2.66 10.32
CA ASP A 216 -4.74 -1.76 9.23
C ASP A 216 -3.73 -1.96 8.10
N ARG A 217 -4.16 -1.57 6.89
CA ARG A 217 -3.31 -1.40 5.72
C ARG A 217 -3.49 0.02 5.21
N LEU A 218 -2.41 0.67 4.82
CA LEU A 218 -2.46 2.02 4.27
C LEU A 218 -1.24 2.27 3.40
N VAL A 219 -1.33 3.21 2.47
CA VAL A 219 -0.18 3.72 1.74
C VAL A 219 0.38 4.93 2.46
N LEU A 220 1.69 4.96 2.62
CA LEU A 220 2.42 6.17 2.96
C LEU A 220 3.13 6.66 1.70
N ALA A 221 2.97 7.94 1.36
CA ALA A 221 3.56 8.56 0.18
C ALA A 221 4.19 9.91 0.52
N SER A 222 5.19 10.32 -0.26
CA SER A 222 5.77 11.66 -0.23
C SER A 222 5.50 12.41 -1.53
N ARG A 223 5.36 13.73 -1.43
CA ARG A 223 5.45 14.61 -2.61
C ARG A 223 6.90 14.71 -3.11
N GLY A 224 7.09 15.03 -4.40
CA GLY A 224 8.41 15.21 -5.03
C GLY A 224 8.56 14.49 -6.36
N PRO A 225 9.70 14.61 -7.05
CA PRO A 225 9.92 14.01 -8.37
C PRO A 225 9.97 12.47 -8.33
N TYR A 226 9.36 11.80 -9.30
CA TYR A 226 9.34 10.34 -9.38
C TYR A 226 10.69 9.77 -9.85
N SER A 227 11.20 8.71 -9.19
CA SER A 227 12.48 8.07 -9.54
C SER A 227 13.70 9.02 -9.56
N GLY A 228 13.63 10.14 -8.83
CA GLY A 228 14.69 11.16 -8.84
C GLY A 228 14.89 11.85 -10.20
N VAL A 229 13.98 11.64 -11.16
CA VAL A 229 14.04 12.28 -12.48
C VAL A 229 13.41 13.67 -12.37
N GLN A 230 14.20 14.71 -12.65
CA GLN A 230 13.67 16.06 -12.81
C GLN A 230 12.78 16.11 -14.04
N VAL A 231 11.52 16.48 -13.86
CA VAL A 231 10.58 16.76 -14.95
C VAL A 231 10.44 18.28 -15.07
N PRO A 232 10.44 18.87 -16.28
CA PRO A 232 10.28 20.31 -16.47
C PRO A 232 9.00 20.86 -15.81
N GLU A 233 9.12 22.02 -15.15
CA GLU A 233 8.04 22.68 -14.38
C GLU A 233 6.76 22.95 -15.18
N SER A 234 6.85 23.04 -16.51
CA SER A 234 5.74 23.38 -17.40
C SER A 234 4.66 22.29 -17.54
N SER A 235 4.78 21.16 -16.84
CA SER A 235 3.84 20.03 -16.89
C SER A 235 2.87 19.93 -15.68
N HIS A 236 2.95 20.90 -14.74
CA HIS A 236 2.31 20.88 -13.42
C HIS A 236 0.86 21.37 -13.33
N LYS A 237 -0.10 20.78 -14.06
CA LYS A 237 -1.52 20.87 -13.63
C LYS A 237 -1.94 19.75 -12.68
N GLU A 238 -1.25 18.60 -12.75
CA GLU A 238 -1.41 17.45 -11.86
C GLU A 238 -0.01 16.97 -11.46
N ASP A 239 0.21 16.65 -10.17
CA ASP A 239 1.46 16.04 -9.70
C ASP A 239 1.52 14.59 -10.19
N LYS A 240 1.89 14.41 -11.47
CA LYS A 240 1.97 13.10 -12.12
C LYS A 240 2.85 12.14 -11.34
N ALA A 241 3.92 12.63 -10.71
CA ALA A 241 4.79 11.81 -9.89
C ALA A 241 4.03 11.20 -8.70
N LEU A 242 3.19 11.99 -8.03
CA LEU A 242 2.28 11.49 -7.00
C LEU A 242 1.28 10.49 -7.59
N VAL A 243 0.65 10.79 -8.73
CA VAL A 243 -0.29 9.86 -9.39
C VAL A 243 0.36 8.50 -9.66
N ILE A 244 1.58 8.48 -10.21
CA ILE A 244 2.31 7.24 -10.47
C ILE A 244 2.55 6.48 -9.17
N ARG A 245 3.01 7.14 -8.09
CA ARG A 245 3.27 6.48 -6.80
C ARG A 245 2.00 5.87 -6.21
N LEU A 246 0.92 6.64 -6.17
CA LEU A 246 -0.33 6.20 -5.56
C LEU A 246 -0.89 4.99 -6.31
N ASN A 247 -0.85 5.01 -7.63
CA ASN A 247 -1.33 3.90 -8.43
C ASN A 247 -0.36 2.71 -8.38
N HIS A 248 0.96 2.92 -8.37
CA HIS A 248 1.94 1.85 -8.13
C HIS A 248 1.64 1.10 -6.82
N GLU A 249 1.46 1.80 -5.70
CA GLU A 249 1.08 1.16 -4.44
C GLU A 249 -0.34 0.57 -4.45
N ALA A 250 -1.28 1.18 -5.20
CA ALA A 250 -2.61 0.61 -5.40
C ALA A 250 -2.56 -0.71 -6.18
N ALA A 251 -1.60 -0.90 -7.10
CA ALA A 251 -1.39 -2.18 -7.77
C ALA A 251 -0.88 -3.26 -6.79
N HIS A 252 0.01 -2.90 -5.87
CA HIS A 252 0.42 -3.80 -4.78
C HIS A 252 -0.77 -4.14 -3.88
N TYR A 253 -1.57 -3.15 -3.49
CA TYR A 253 -2.77 -3.37 -2.69
C TYR A 253 -3.79 -4.28 -3.39
N LEU A 254 -4.05 -4.03 -4.68
CA LEU A 254 -4.90 -4.86 -5.52
C LEU A 254 -4.37 -6.29 -5.58
N THR A 255 -3.06 -6.45 -5.81
CA THR A 255 -2.41 -7.76 -5.88
C THR A 255 -2.60 -8.51 -4.56
N LEU A 256 -2.30 -7.88 -3.44
CA LEU A 256 -2.49 -8.47 -2.11
C LEU A 256 -3.94 -8.87 -1.86
N ARG A 257 -4.91 -8.02 -2.21
CA ARG A 257 -6.33 -8.25 -1.91
C ARG A 257 -6.97 -9.29 -2.83
N VAL A 258 -6.56 -9.32 -4.09
CA VAL A 258 -7.07 -10.25 -5.09
C VAL A 258 -6.37 -11.60 -4.98
N PHE A 259 -5.05 -11.64 -4.74
CA PHE A 259 -4.23 -12.85 -4.80
C PHE A 259 -3.76 -13.35 -3.42
N GLY A 260 -4.04 -12.61 -2.35
CA GLY A 260 -3.79 -13.00 -0.95
C GLY A 260 -2.34 -12.85 -0.48
N LYS A 261 -1.40 -12.53 -1.38
CA LYS A 261 0.03 -12.32 -1.06
C LYS A 261 0.70 -11.40 -2.08
N LEU A 262 1.80 -10.79 -1.67
CA LEU A 262 2.78 -10.16 -2.56
C LEU A 262 3.94 -11.14 -2.77
N GLY A 263 4.39 -11.31 -4.02
CA GLY A 263 5.55 -12.11 -4.37
C GLY A 263 6.90 -11.39 -4.24
N HIS A 264 6.87 -10.04 -4.17
CA HIS A 264 8.05 -9.16 -4.20
C HIS A 264 8.97 -9.46 -5.39
N THR A 265 8.38 -9.69 -6.56
CA THR A 265 9.13 -10.01 -7.77
C THR A 265 9.30 -8.79 -8.67
N VAL A 266 10.36 -8.78 -9.48
CA VAL A 266 10.55 -7.74 -10.51
C VAL A 266 9.31 -7.60 -11.40
N LEU A 267 8.63 -8.70 -11.73
CA LEU A 267 7.39 -8.65 -12.50
C LEU A 267 6.28 -7.84 -11.81
N GLU A 268 6.08 -8.04 -10.51
CA GLU A 268 5.06 -7.29 -9.75
C GLU A 268 5.39 -5.79 -9.71
N GLU A 269 6.67 -5.45 -9.54
CA GLU A 269 7.14 -4.08 -9.57
C GLU A 269 6.95 -3.43 -10.96
N LEU A 270 7.22 -4.17 -12.04
CA LEU A 270 6.98 -3.71 -13.42
C LEU A 270 5.49 -3.52 -13.72
N VAL A 271 4.63 -4.41 -13.22
CA VAL A 271 3.17 -4.26 -13.31
C VAL A 271 2.71 -3.02 -12.56
N ALA A 272 3.23 -2.80 -11.36
CA ALA A 272 2.89 -1.63 -10.56
C ALA A 272 3.38 -0.32 -11.23
N ASP A 273 4.58 -0.32 -11.82
CA ASP A 273 5.08 0.80 -12.63
C ASP A 273 4.22 1.05 -13.87
N TRP A 274 3.85 -0.01 -14.61
CA TRP A 274 2.94 0.08 -15.76
C TRP A 274 1.59 0.70 -15.35
N TYR A 275 0.97 0.21 -14.28
CA TYR A 275 -0.31 0.72 -13.80
C TYR A 275 -0.20 2.20 -13.36
N GLY A 276 0.89 2.56 -12.69
CA GLY A 276 1.19 3.94 -12.33
C GLY A 276 1.35 4.87 -13.53
N LEU A 277 2.09 4.44 -14.56
CA LEU A 277 2.29 5.18 -15.81
C LEU A 277 0.99 5.35 -16.58
N GLN A 278 0.22 4.27 -16.76
CA GLN A 278 -1.09 4.31 -17.39
C GLN A 278 -2.02 5.28 -16.70
N ALA A 279 -2.07 5.28 -15.36
CA ALA A 279 -2.92 6.20 -14.60
C ALA A 279 -2.49 7.68 -14.75
N ALA A 280 -1.19 7.95 -14.84
CA ALA A 280 -0.66 9.31 -14.90
C ALA A 280 -0.62 9.94 -16.30
N TYR A 281 -0.55 9.11 -17.35
CA TYR A 281 -0.41 9.57 -18.73
C TYR A 281 -1.55 9.13 -19.65
N GLY A 282 -2.36 8.15 -19.25
CA GLY A 282 -3.41 7.55 -20.07
C GLY A 282 -2.89 6.59 -21.14
N ASN A 283 -1.57 6.43 -21.26
CA ASN A 283 -0.87 5.55 -22.17
C ASN A 283 0.48 5.09 -21.57
N TYR A 284 1.05 4.05 -22.17
CA TYR A 284 2.31 3.48 -21.73
C TYR A 284 3.43 3.97 -22.65
N ASP A 285 4.29 4.82 -22.09
CA ASP A 285 5.50 5.31 -22.75
C ASP A 285 6.69 4.42 -22.34
N ALA A 286 7.15 3.59 -23.28
CA ALA A 286 8.23 2.65 -23.05
C ALA A 286 9.59 3.35 -22.84
N GLU A 287 9.84 4.49 -23.48
CA GLU A 287 11.09 5.24 -23.29
C GLU A 287 11.15 5.84 -21.89
N LEU A 288 10.02 6.39 -21.42
CA LEU A 288 9.89 6.90 -20.07
C LEU A 288 10.02 5.78 -19.03
N ALA A 289 9.41 4.62 -19.27
CA ALA A 289 9.52 3.45 -18.40
C ALA A 289 10.98 2.98 -18.28
N LEU A 290 11.70 2.83 -19.40
CA LEU A 290 13.12 2.48 -19.41
C LEU A 290 13.96 3.52 -18.65
N ARG A 291 13.68 4.81 -18.84
CA ARG A 291 14.34 5.88 -18.10
C ARG A 291 14.09 5.80 -16.59
N PHE A 292 12.88 5.47 -16.14
CA PHE A 292 12.59 5.28 -14.71
C PHE A 292 13.28 4.05 -14.13
N LEU A 293 13.40 2.97 -14.90
CA LEU A 293 14.12 1.76 -14.51
C LEU A 293 15.65 1.96 -14.47
N GLY A 294 16.18 2.96 -15.18
CA GLY A 294 17.62 3.16 -15.34
C GLY A 294 18.21 2.38 -16.52
N LEU A 295 17.39 2.06 -17.52
CA LEU A 295 17.71 1.25 -18.69
C LEU A 295 17.71 2.06 -20.00
N GLU A 296 17.67 3.38 -19.92
CA GLU A 296 17.64 4.29 -21.08
C GLU A 296 18.82 4.14 -22.05
N ALA A 297 19.95 3.59 -21.58
CA ALA A 297 21.17 3.38 -22.36
C ALA A 297 21.67 1.93 -22.29
N PHE A 298 20.75 0.96 -22.16
CA PHE A 298 21.08 -0.46 -22.07
C PHE A 298 22.08 -0.89 -23.17
N PRO A 299 23.18 -1.62 -22.85
CA PRO A 299 23.41 -2.39 -21.62
C PRO A 299 23.94 -1.60 -20.41
N VAL A 300 24.14 -0.28 -20.51
CA VAL A 300 24.54 0.55 -19.36
C VAL A 300 23.35 0.78 -18.43
N ILE A 301 23.50 0.38 -17.16
CA ILE A 301 22.45 0.51 -16.13
C ILE A 301 22.78 1.70 -15.21
N ARG A 302 21.85 2.66 -15.11
CA ARG A 302 21.97 3.78 -14.18
C ARG A 302 21.66 3.32 -12.76
N LEU A 303 22.62 3.45 -11.85
CA LEU A 303 22.52 2.96 -10.46
C LEU A 303 21.37 3.59 -9.66
N SER A 304 21.00 4.84 -9.96
CA SER A 304 19.88 5.52 -9.32
C SER A 304 18.50 5.17 -9.93
N GLY A 305 18.45 4.25 -10.91
CA GLY A 305 17.19 3.77 -11.51
C GLY A 305 16.45 2.77 -10.61
N ARG A 306 15.13 2.66 -10.78
CA ARG A 306 14.27 1.81 -9.95
C ARG A 306 14.59 0.33 -10.02
N LEU A 307 15.21 -0.15 -11.12
CA LEU A 307 15.58 -1.56 -11.24
C LEU A 307 16.47 -2.02 -10.08
N ASN A 308 17.37 -1.16 -9.58
CA ASN A 308 18.25 -1.53 -8.46
C ASN A 308 17.50 -1.67 -7.13
N ASN A 309 16.33 -1.04 -6.98
CA ASN A 309 15.46 -1.25 -5.82
C ASN A 309 14.78 -2.62 -5.87
N TYR A 310 14.56 -3.16 -7.08
CA TYR A 310 13.83 -4.41 -7.29
C TYR A 310 14.71 -5.66 -7.23
N ARG A 311 16.03 -5.51 -7.40
CA ARG A 311 16.96 -6.64 -7.43
C ARG A 311 17.08 -7.38 -6.09
N GLY A 312 16.59 -6.80 -4.98
CA GLY A 312 16.61 -7.42 -3.65
C GLY A 312 18.00 -7.46 -3.00
N MET A 313 18.06 -7.97 -1.77
CA MET A 313 19.31 -8.33 -1.09
C MET A 313 19.23 -9.77 -0.54
N PRO A 314 20.12 -10.70 -0.96
CA PRO A 314 21.12 -10.49 -2.00
C PRO A 314 20.45 -10.21 -3.35
N PRO A 315 21.14 -9.49 -4.25
CA PRO A 315 20.64 -9.27 -5.60
C PRO A 315 20.36 -10.63 -6.26
N LEU A 316 19.17 -10.77 -6.86
CA LEU A 316 18.83 -11.89 -7.75
C LEU A 316 19.94 -12.16 -8.78
#